data_AF-A0A8D8TGN6-F1
#
_entry.id   AF-A0A8D8TGN6-F1
#
_cell.length_a   1.000
_cell.length_b   1.000
_cell.length_c   1.000
_cell.angle_alpha   90.00
_cell.angle_beta   90.00
_cell.angle_gamma   90.00
#
_symmetry.space_group_name_H-M   'P 1'
#
loop_
_entity.id
_entity.type
_entity.pdbx_description
1 polymer ?
#
loop_
_entity_poly.entity_id
_entity_poly.type
_entity_poly.pdbx_seq_one_letter_code
_entity_poly.pdbx_strand_id
1 'polypeptide(L)'
;VKELWLELTDENSTAVHKEKPEFQKRTLSFDFPAFGETFHSMQITVTELKFTKQNEYRVWIDPFTAPIDYNASSIRCFDNGLRFTVTWVVKVRGIPFGAYFTFQTTLYRTGDVAFVYKRVSSSYNILSGFVDYFNRNTYSLNRTVDLTDVTISNWTAIYLKPRLTCLNHKDCH
;
A
#
# COMPACT_ATOMS: atom_id res chain seq x y z
N VAL A 1 5.86 -12.72 -9.87
CA VAL A 1 6.32 -12.07 -8.60
C VAL A 1 7.49 -11.15 -8.81
N LYS A 2 8.66 -11.62 -9.29
CA LYS A 2 9.87 -10.77 -9.42
C LYS A 2 9.66 -9.52 -10.29
N GLU A 3 8.79 -9.59 -11.29
CA GLU A 3 8.44 -8.46 -12.16
C GLU A 3 7.61 -7.36 -11.47
N LEU A 4 6.93 -7.69 -10.36
CA LEU A 4 6.16 -6.75 -9.54
C LEU A 4 7.00 -6.09 -8.44
N TRP A 5 8.18 -6.65 -8.15
CA TRP A 5 9.10 -6.11 -7.17
C TRP A 5 10.05 -5.11 -7.82
N LEU A 6 10.20 -3.94 -7.21
CA LEU A 6 11.16 -2.94 -7.65
C LEU A 6 12.32 -2.89 -6.66
N GLU A 7 13.53 -3.25 -7.09
CA GLU A 7 14.72 -3.08 -6.25
C GLU A 7 15.08 -1.59 -6.16
N LEU A 8 14.69 -0.96 -5.05
CA LEU A 8 15.06 0.40 -4.71
C LEU A 8 16.38 0.40 -3.94
N THR A 9 17.49 0.61 -4.66
CA THR A 9 18.83 0.82 -4.08
C THR A 9 19.13 2.31 -3.95
N ASP A 10 19.98 2.67 -2.99
CA ASP A 10 20.37 4.06 -2.73
C ASP A 10 21.17 4.68 -3.91
N GLU A 11 21.69 3.87 -4.83
CA GLU A 11 22.48 4.29 -6.00
C GLU A 11 21.64 4.64 -7.25
N ASN A 12 20.41 4.09 -7.38
CA ASN A 12 19.56 4.28 -8.56
C ASN A 12 18.50 5.40 -8.40
N SER A 13 18.58 6.20 -7.34
CA SER A 13 17.37 6.80 -6.80
C SER A 13 17.53 8.25 -6.34
N THR A 14 17.46 9.16 -7.31
CA THR A 14 17.15 10.57 -7.03
C THR A 14 15.77 10.79 -6.38
N ALA A 15 14.96 9.73 -6.22
CA ALA A 15 13.61 9.74 -5.64
C ALA A 15 13.43 8.84 -4.40
N VAL A 16 14.48 8.17 -3.89
CA VAL A 16 14.37 7.36 -2.67
C VAL A 16 14.70 8.24 -1.48
N HIS A 17 13.65 8.61 -0.75
CA HIS A 17 13.81 9.21 0.54
C HIS A 17 13.71 8.11 1.61
N LYS A 18 14.82 7.85 2.32
CA LYS A 18 14.79 7.04 3.54
C LYS A 18 14.23 7.91 4.64
N GLU A 19 12.95 7.72 4.94
CA GLU A 19 12.26 8.58 5.89
C GLU A 19 11.81 7.79 7.11
N LYS A 20 11.72 8.50 8.23
CA LYS A 20 11.07 7.97 9.43
C LYS A 20 9.63 7.62 9.07
N PRO A 21 9.07 6.56 9.67
CA PRO A 21 7.69 6.16 9.44
C PRO A 21 6.72 7.10 10.19
N GLU A 22 6.80 8.38 9.89
CA GLU A 22 5.89 9.43 10.33
C GLU A 22 4.85 9.68 9.22
N PHE A 23 3.79 10.41 9.53
CA PHE A 23 2.76 10.75 8.54
C PHE A 23 3.34 11.64 7.44
N GLN A 24 3.47 11.10 6.23
CA GLN A 24 3.99 11.84 5.08
C GLN A 24 2.91 12.07 4.05
N LYS A 25 2.63 13.34 3.74
CA LYS A 25 1.78 13.68 2.60
C LYS A 25 2.61 13.64 1.31
N ARG A 26 2.10 12.95 0.29
CA ARG A 26 2.71 12.86 -1.04
C ARG A 26 1.71 13.22 -2.12
N THR A 27 2.18 13.95 -3.11
CA THR A 27 1.47 14.18 -4.37
C THR A 27 1.91 13.10 -5.35
N LEU A 28 0.95 12.49 -6.03
CA LEU A 28 1.22 11.52 -7.09
C LEU A 28 1.46 12.28 -8.39
N SER A 29 2.37 11.80 -9.23
CA SER A 29 2.57 12.35 -10.58
C SER A 29 1.45 11.98 -11.57
N PHE A 30 0.45 11.21 -11.12
CA PHE A 30 -0.71 10.77 -11.90
C PHE A 30 -1.98 10.72 -11.04
N ASP A 31 -3.14 10.72 -11.69
CA ASP A 31 -4.42 10.51 -11.02
C ASP A 31 -4.64 9.02 -10.79
N PHE A 32 -4.71 8.61 -9.52
CA PHE A 32 -4.99 7.23 -9.15
C PHE A 32 -6.52 7.02 -9.04
N PRO A 33 -7.13 6.19 -9.90
CA PRO A 33 -8.55 5.91 -9.83
C PRO A 33 -8.84 4.82 -8.78
N ALA A 34 -9.73 5.10 -7.84
CA ALA A 34 -10.20 4.15 -6.84
C ALA A 34 -11.62 4.46 -6.36
N PHE A 35 -12.47 3.44 -6.27
CA PHE A 35 -13.79 3.48 -5.61
C PHE A 35 -14.80 4.51 -6.11
N GLY A 36 -14.64 5.00 -7.32
CA GLY A 36 -15.48 6.09 -7.77
C GLY A 36 -14.73 7.40 -8.00
N GLU A 37 -13.53 7.50 -7.50
CA GLU A 37 -12.87 8.77 -7.35
C GLU A 37 -11.47 8.72 -7.91
N THR A 38 -10.96 9.89 -8.28
CA THR A 38 -9.56 10.08 -8.60
C THR A 38 -8.87 10.78 -7.45
N PHE A 39 -7.68 10.27 -7.10
CA PHE A 39 -6.85 10.82 -6.05
C PHE A 39 -5.50 11.25 -6.62
N HIS A 40 -5.14 12.50 -6.35
CA HIS A 40 -3.87 13.10 -6.77
C HIS A 40 -2.86 13.23 -5.60
N SER A 41 -3.31 12.95 -4.39
CA SER A 41 -2.46 12.99 -3.20
C SER A 41 -2.86 11.92 -2.20
N MET A 42 -1.90 11.51 -1.39
CA MET A 42 -2.09 10.51 -0.35
C MET A 42 -1.23 10.81 0.87
N GLN A 43 -1.51 10.07 1.94
CA GLN A 43 -0.71 10.02 3.14
C GLN A 43 -0.11 8.63 3.26
N ILE A 44 1.20 8.56 3.46
CA ILE A 44 1.92 7.33 3.74
C ILE A 44 2.14 7.26 5.24
N THR A 45 1.80 6.12 5.84
CA THR A 45 2.14 5.81 7.23
C THR A 45 3.09 4.61 7.26
N VAL A 46 3.34 4.10 8.47
CA VAL A 46 4.26 2.99 8.72
C VAL A 46 3.82 1.72 8.02
N THR A 47 2.52 1.54 7.83
CA THR A 47 1.96 0.33 7.24
C THR A 47 0.98 0.60 6.12
N GLU A 48 0.37 1.78 6.09
CA GLU A 48 -0.79 2.02 5.24
C GLU A 48 -0.57 3.19 4.26
N LEU A 49 -1.35 3.16 3.19
CA LEU A 49 -1.60 4.31 2.33
C LEU A 49 -3.02 4.80 2.59
N LYS A 50 -3.17 6.10 2.81
CA LYS A 50 -4.46 6.73 3.04
C LYS A 50 -4.71 7.81 2.01
N PHE A 51 -5.85 7.72 1.35
CA PHE A 51 -6.34 8.72 0.41
C PHE A 51 -7.51 9.46 1.04
N THR A 52 -7.59 10.76 0.78
CA THR A 52 -8.71 11.58 1.24
C THR A 52 -9.06 12.61 0.18
N LYS A 53 -10.34 12.72 -0.15
CA LYS A 53 -10.86 13.73 -1.07
C LYS A 53 -11.99 14.50 -0.39
N GLN A 54 -11.83 15.82 -0.30
CA GLN A 54 -12.83 16.77 0.19
C GLN A 54 -13.46 16.43 1.57
N ASN A 55 -12.78 15.67 2.42
CA ASN A 55 -13.32 15.11 3.69
C ASN A 55 -14.55 14.19 3.54
N GLU A 56 -14.88 13.78 2.31
CA GLU A 56 -16.03 12.93 1.99
C GLU A 56 -15.59 11.49 1.73
N TYR A 57 -14.54 11.32 0.93
CA TYR A 57 -14.05 10.02 0.52
C TYR A 57 -12.76 9.68 1.22
N ARG A 58 -12.69 8.48 1.80
CA ARG A 58 -11.48 7.94 2.41
C ARG A 58 -11.23 6.52 1.90
N VAL A 59 -9.99 6.27 1.50
CA VAL A 59 -9.53 4.93 1.12
C VAL A 59 -8.32 4.61 1.98
N TRP A 60 -8.33 3.43 2.58
CA TRP A 60 -7.19 2.88 3.31
C TRP A 60 -6.72 1.62 2.60
N ILE A 61 -5.42 1.57 2.35
CA ILE A 61 -4.74 0.41 1.79
C ILE A 61 -3.69 0.01 2.82
N ASP A 62 -4.00 -1.01 3.61
CA ASP A 62 -3.10 -1.56 4.62
C ASP A 62 -2.64 -2.96 4.18
N PRO A 63 -1.45 -3.12 3.59
CA PRO A 63 -0.88 -4.43 3.29
C PRO A 63 -0.49 -5.26 4.51
N PHE A 64 -0.36 -4.68 5.71
CA PHE A 64 0.34 -5.32 6.83
C PHE A 64 -0.03 -4.75 8.21
N THR A 65 -0.61 -5.58 9.06
CA THR A 65 -0.81 -5.25 10.48
C THR A 65 0.15 -6.06 11.37
N ALA A 66 0.99 -5.39 12.18
CA ALA A 66 1.79 -6.02 13.25
C ALA A 66 2.26 -4.99 14.29
N PRO A 67 2.72 -5.41 15.49
CA PRO A 67 3.31 -4.48 16.45
C PRO A 67 4.71 -4.01 15.97
N ILE A 68 4.80 -2.82 15.37
CA ILE A 68 6.05 -2.34 14.72
C ILE A 68 6.91 -1.48 15.64
N ASP A 69 8.22 -1.69 15.59
CA ASP A 69 9.26 -0.81 16.13
C ASP A 69 9.51 0.33 15.13
N TYR A 70 8.82 1.45 15.34
CA TYR A 70 8.86 2.62 14.45
C TYR A 70 10.26 3.22 14.31
N ASN A 71 11.08 3.17 15.36
CA ASN A 71 12.42 3.77 15.37
C ASN A 71 13.41 2.98 14.51
N ALA A 72 13.17 1.68 14.36
CA ALA A 72 14.01 0.79 13.57
C ALA A 72 13.43 0.50 12.17
N SER A 73 12.29 1.09 11.83
CA SER A 73 11.62 0.88 10.53
C SER A 73 11.90 2.05 9.59
N SER A 74 11.82 1.81 8.28
CA SER A 74 12.04 2.84 7.27
C SER A 74 11.16 2.64 6.04
N ILE A 75 10.86 3.74 5.37
CA ILE A 75 10.06 3.76 4.15
C ILE A 75 10.93 4.26 2.99
N ARG A 76 10.70 3.74 1.79
CA ARG A 76 11.26 4.22 0.52
C ARG A 76 10.13 4.38 -0.49
N CYS A 77 10.15 5.45 -1.26
CA CYS A 77 9.15 5.71 -2.29
C CYS A 77 9.80 5.78 -3.68
N PHE A 78 9.00 5.55 -4.71
CA PHE A 78 9.37 5.72 -6.11
C PHE A 78 8.14 6.12 -6.91
N ASP A 79 8.28 7.13 -7.76
CA ASP A 79 7.23 7.58 -8.67
C ASP A 79 7.82 7.83 -10.06
N ASN A 80 7.13 7.39 -11.10
CA ASN A 80 7.55 7.59 -12.49
C ASN A 80 6.41 8.00 -13.45
N GLY A 81 5.26 8.45 -12.96
CA GLY A 81 4.12 8.85 -13.80
C GLY A 81 3.22 7.70 -14.25
N LEU A 82 3.70 6.47 -14.20
CA LEU A 82 2.92 5.28 -14.56
C LEU A 82 2.57 4.43 -13.34
N ARG A 83 3.46 4.43 -12.34
CA ARG A 83 3.27 3.73 -11.07
C ARG A 83 3.93 4.48 -9.93
N PHE A 84 3.35 4.32 -8.75
CA PHE A 84 3.90 4.77 -7.49
C PHE A 84 4.16 3.55 -6.61
N THR A 85 5.39 3.36 -6.16
CA THR A 85 5.77 2.22 -5.31
C THR A 85 6.26 2.72 -3.96
N VAL A 86 5.72 2.17 -2.88
CA VAL A 86 6.25 2.30 -1.53
C VAL A 86 6.83 0.98 -1.09
N THR A 87 8.03 1.03 -0.51
CA THR A 87 8.68 -0.09 0.16
C THR A 87 8.82 0.21 1.63
N TRP A 88 8.32 -0.69 2.47
CA TRP A 88 8.53 -0.64 3.90
C TRP A 88 9.53 -1.70 4.30
N VAL A 89 10.53 -1.30 5.08
CA VAL A 89 11.43 -2.19 5.81
C VAL A 89 11.06 -2.03 7.27
N VAL A 90 10.31 -2.99 7.81
CA VAL A 90 9.76 -2.90 9.16
C VAL A 90 10.42 -3.89 10.10
N LYS A 91 10.67 -3.43 11.32
CA LYS A 91 11.05 -4.29 12.44
C LYS A 91 9.83 -4.51 13.31
N VAL A 92 9.44 -5.76 13.52
CA VAL A 92 8.33 -6.09 14.43
C VAL A 92 8.90 -6.20 15.85
N ARG A 93 8.19 -5.65 16.84
CA ARG A 93 8.59 -5.67 18.25
C ARG A 93 8.60 -7.09 18.79
N GLY A 94 9.54 -7.38 19.69
CA GLY A 94 9.66 -8.70 20.33
C GLY A 94 10.32 -9.76 19.45
N ILE A 95 10.80 -9.40 18.25
CA ILE A 95 11.55 -10.30 17.37
C ILE A 95 13.07 -10.12 17.57
N PRO A 96 13.87 -11.20 17.50
CA PRO A 96 15.32 -11.12 17.55
C PRO A 96 15.91 -10.03 16.64
N PHE A 97 17.01 -9.44 17.11
CA PHE A 97 17.75 -8.42 16.38
C PHE A 97 18.13 -8.93 14.98
N GLY A 98 17.81 -8.15 13.94
CA GLY A 98 18.14 -8.45 12.55
C GLY A 98 17.01 -9.05 11.70
N ALA A 99 15.87 -9.43 12.28
CA ALA A 99 14.73 -9.90 11.51
C ALA A 99 13.82 -8.73 11.09
N TYR A 100 13.96 -8.33 9.83
CA TYR A 100 13.15 -7.30 9.18
C TYR A 100 12.20 -7.92 8.18
N PHE A 101 10.96 -7.44 8.18
CA PHE A 101 10.01 -7.73 7.13
C PHE A 101 10.12 -6.64 6.08
N THR A 102 10.03 -7.02 4.81
CA THR A 102 10.01 -6.04 3.73
C THR A 102 8.80 -6.27 2.87
N PHE A 103 8.00 -5.25 2.65
CA PHE A 103 6.87 -5.34 1.73
C PHE A 103 6.78 -4.10 0.86
N GLN A 104 6.13 -4.26 -0.28
CA GLN A 104 5.89 -3.22 -1.25
C GLN A 104 4.41 -3.13 -1.58
N THR A 105 3.96 -1.90 -1.77
CA THR A 105 2.67 -1.57 -2.39
C THR A 105 2.96 -0.74 -3.61
N THR A 106 2.49 -1.19 -4.77
CA THR A 106 2.57 -0.45 -6.02
C THR A 106 1.17 -0.09 -6.49
N LEU A 107 0.94 1.20 -6.66
CA LEU A 107 -0.23 1.77 -7.30
C LEU A 107 0.09 1.98 -8.77
N TYR A 108 -0.78 1.52 -9.66
CA TYR A 108 -0.65 1.79 -11.09
C TYR A 108 -1.64 2.88 -11.49
N ARG A 109 -1.29 3.68 -12.48
CA ARG A 109 -2.20 4.69 -13.07
C ARG A 109 -3.53 4.09 -13.55
N THR A 110 -3.55 2.79 -13.86
CA THR A 110 -4.75 2.04 -14.24
C THR A 110 -5.74 1.83 -13.09
N GLY A 111 -5.34 2.09 -11.85
CA GLY A 111 -6.12 1.75 -10.65
C GLY A 111 -5.77 0.38 -10.07
N ASP A 112 -4.88 -0.37 -10.71
CA ASP A 112 -4.38 -1.62 -10.15
C ASP A 112 -3.53 -1.36 -8.91
N VAL A 113 -3.58 -2.30 -7.97
CA VAL A 113 -2.77 -2.29 -6.75
C VAL A 113 -2.07 -3.63 -6.61
N ALA A 114 -0.74 -3.62 -6.45
CA ALA A 114 0.03 -4.82 -6.19
C ALA A 114 0.71 -4.75 -4.83
N PHE A 115 0.54 -5.80 -4.04
CA PHE A 115 1.30 -6.05 -2.81
C PHE A 115 2.35 -7.11 -3.08
N VAL A 116 3.56 -6.90 -2.58
CA VAL A 116 4.64 -7.91 -2.66
C VAL A 116 5.34 -8.00 -1.32
N TYR A 117 5.48 -9.21 -0.80
CA TYR A 117 6.05 -9.49 0.51
C TYR A 117 7.37 -10.25 0.37
N LYS A 118 8.41 -9.80 1.06
CA LYS A 118 9.77 -10.35 1.03
C LYS A 118 10.32 -10.42 2.45
N ARG A 119 11.19 -11.40 2.72
CA ARG A 119 11.77 -11.65 4.05
C ARG A 119 10.71 -11.87 5.13
N VAL A 120 9.61 -12.52 4.77
CA VAL A 120 8.57 -12.94 5.71
C VAL A 120 9.05 -14.18 6.46
N SER A 121 9.15 -14.10 7.79
CA SER A 121 9.42 -15.27 8.63
C SER A 121 8.14 -16.08 8.83
N SER A 122 8.23 -17.41 8.69
CA SER A 122 7.12 -18.36 8.85
C SER A 122 6.57 -18.46 10.27
N SER A 123 7.24 -17.84 11.25
CA SER A 123 6.86 -17.91 12.66
C SER A 123 5.71 -16.98 13.05
N TYR A 124 5.19 -16.14 12.14
CA TYR A 124 4.23 -15.10 12.46
C TYR A 124 2.97 -15.20 11.60
N ASN A 125 1.85 -15.51 12.25
CA ASN A 125 0.50 -15.48 11.67
C ASN A 125 -0.07 -14.05 11.54
N ILE A 126 0.75 -13.02 11.67
CA ILE A 126 0.30 -11.64 11.73
C ILE A 126 0.51 -11.00 10.36
N LEU A 127 -0.30 -11.40 9.39
CA LEU A 127 -0.29 -10.84 8.04
C LEU A 127 -1.73 -10.67 7.56
N SER A 128 -2.46 -9.78 8.25
CA SER A 128 -3.71 -9.25 7.73
C SER A 128 -3.42 -8.00 6.89
N GLY A 129 -3.99 -7.93 5.71
CA GLY A 129 -4.07 -6.71 4.94
C GLY A 129 -5.51 -6.43 4.52
N PHE A 130 -5.86 -5.16 4.33
CA PHE A 130 -7.20 -4.76 3.91
C PHE A 130 -7.17 -3.57 2.96
N VAL A 131 -8.21 -3.49 2.13
CA VAL A 131 -8.54 -2.30 1.36
C VAL A 131 -9.96 -1.87 1.75
N ASP A 132 -10.05 -0.75 2.46
CA ASP A 132 -11.30 -0.19 2.97
C ASP A 132 -11.64 1.13 2.26
N TYR A 133 -12.92 1.32 1.97
CA TYR A 133 -13.46 2.55 1.41
C TYR A 133 -14.59 3.08 2.27
N PHE A 134 -14.54 4.37 2.58
CA PHE A 134 -15.59 5.08 3.29
C PHE A 134 -16.09 6.28 2.50
N ASN A 135 -17.40 6.35 2.34
CA ASN A 135 -18.10 7.52 1.81
C ASN A 135 -18.93 8.16 2.93
N ARG A 136 -18.59 9.41 3.26
CA ARG A 136 -19.28 10.16 4.31
C ARG A 136 -20.71 10.53 3.94
N ASN A 137 -21.00 10.81 2.67
CA ASN A 137 -22.32 11.27 2.23
C ASN A 137 -23.39 10.19 2.44
N THR A 138 -23.00 8.93 2.30
CA THR A 138 -23.85 7.76 2.51
C THR A 138 -23.63 7.10 3.88
N TYR A 139 -22.67 7.59 4.67
CA TYR A 139 -22.19 6.94 5.90
C TYR A 139 -21.81 5.46 5.72
N SER A 140 -21.42 5.06 4.50
CA SER A 140 -21.13 3.66 4.16
C SER A 140 -19.64 3.36 4.29
N LEU A 141 -19.30 2.34 5.07
CA LEU A 141 -17.98 1.72 5.11
C LEU A 141 -18.05 0.38 4.39
N ASN A 142 -17.24 0.23 3.35
CA ASN A 142 -17.14 -1.01 2.58
C ASN A 142 -15.71 -1.54 2.66
N ARG A 143 -15.54 -2.69 3.31
CA ARG A 143 -14.31 -3.49 3.17
C ARG A 143 -14.36 -4.20 1.83
N THR A 144 -13.41 -3.89 0.97
CA THR A 144 -13.43 -4.35 -0.41
C THR A 144 -12.61 -5.61 -0.60
N VAL A 145 -11.49 -5.69 0.11
CA VAL A 145 -10.59 -6.85 0.07
C VAL A 145 -10.10 -7.10 1.48
N ASP A 146 -10.33 -8.31 1.96
CA ASP A 146 -9.76 -8.83 3.19
C ASP A 146 -8.70 -9.87 2.80
N LEU A 147 -7.46 -9.66 3.24
CA LEU A 147 -6.32 -10.54 2.96
C LEU A 147 -5.95 -11.40 4.17
N THR A 148 -6.77 -11.40 5.23
CA THR A 148 -6.55 -12.20 6.45
C THR A 148 -6.50 -13.70 6.21
N ASP A 149 -7.25 -14.21 5.23
CA ASP A 149 -7.29 -15.63 4.87
C ASP A 149 -6.15 -16.05 3.91
N VAL A 150 -5.28 -15.12 3.50
CA VAL A 150 -4.17 -15.42 2.58
C VAL A 150 -2.93 -15.78 3.39
N THR A 151 -2.40 -16.99 3.17
CA THR A 151 -1.09 -17.37 3.71
C THR A 151 0.01 -16.59 2.98
N ILE A 152 0.48 -15.51 3.60
CA ILE A 152 1.58 -14.69 3.08
C ILE A 152 2.91 -15.34 3.52
N SER A 153 3.75 -15.64 2.53
CA SER A 153 5.09 -16.20 2.71
C SER A 153 6.12 -15.34 1.97
N ASN A 154 7.39 -15.74 2.05
CA ASN A 154 8.45 -15.02 1.34
C ASN A 154 8.20 -15.08 -0.19
N TRP A 155 8.19 -13.92 -0.85
CA TRP A 155 7.84 -13.75 -2.25
C TRP A 155 6.37 -14.02 -2.60
N THR A 156 5.46 -13.88 -1.64
CA THR A 156 4.02 -13.77 -1.97
C THR A 156 3.75 -12.42 -2.64
N ALA A 157 2.97 -12.42 -3.71
CA ALA A 157 2.43 -11.21 -4.31
C ALA A 157 0.91 -11.33 -4.45
N ILE A 158 0.22 -10.24 -4.18
CA ILE A 158 -1.23 -10.11 -4.29
C ILE A 158 -1.49 -8.98 -5.27
N TYR A 159 -2.24 -9.26 -6.33
CA TYR A 159 -2.56 -8.27 -7.36
C TYR A 159 -4.06 -8.02 -7.34
N LEU A 160 -4.44 -6.80 -7.03
CA LEU A 160 -5.81 -6.33 -7.03
C LEU A 160 -6.04 -5.53 -8.31
N LYS A 161 -6.97 -6.02 -9.12
CA LYS A 161 -7.55 -5.22 -10.19
C LYS A 161 -8.67 -4.38 -9.61
N PRO A 162 -8.83 -3.12 -10.04
CA PRO A 162 -10.03 -2.38 -9.70
C PRO A 162 -11.20 -3.18 -10.27
N ARG A 163 -12.19 -3.47 -9.42
CA ARG A 163 -13.51 -3.82 -9.97
C ARG A 163 -13.96 -2.61 -10.77
N LEU A 164 -14.53 -2.83 -11.96
CA LEU A 164 -15.20 -1.77 -12.72
C LEU A 164 -16.15 -1.06 -11.75
N THR A 165 -15.73 0.09 -11.24
CA THR A 165 -16.58 0.93 -10.43
C THR A 165 -17.29 1.75 -11.48
N CYS A 166 -18.55 1.36 -11.75
CA CYS A 166 -19.43 2.00 -12.71
C CYS A 166 -19.64 3.45 -12.29
N LEU A 167 -18.70 4.30 -12.67
CA LEU A 167 -18.66 5.67 -12.18
C LEU A 167 -19.58 6.59 -12.94
N ASN A 168 -19.85 6.24 -14.19
CA ASN A 168 -20.59 7.09 -15.12
C ASN A 168 -21.68 6.34 -15.89
N HIS A 169 -22.09 5.14 -15.45
CA HIS A 169 -23.12 4.33 -16.12
C HIS A 169 -22.92 4.07 -17.64
N LYS A 170 -21.76 4.39 -18.23
CA LYS A 170 -21.57 4.27 -19.69
C LYS A 170 -20.97 2.94 -20.15
N ASP A 171 -20.14 2.30 -19.32
CA ASP A 171 -19.36 1.14 -19.76
C ASP A 171 -19.45 -0.05 -18.80
N CYS A 172 -20.64 -0.31 -18.27
CA CYS A 172 -20.94 -1.59 -17.61
C CYS A 172 -21.89 -2.38 -18.52
N HIS A 173 -21.29 -3.11 -19.46
CA HIS A 173 -21.93 -4.12 -20.31
C HIS A 173 -21.37 -5.50 -20.00
#